data_AF-A0A928YAI9-F1
#
_entry.id   AF-A0A928YAI9-F1
#
_cell.length_a   1.000
_cell.length_b   1.000
_cell.length_c   1.000
_cell.angle_alpha   90.00
_cell.angle_beta   90.00
_cell.angle_gamma   90.00
#
_symmetry.space_group_name_H-M   'P 1'
#
loop_
_entity.id
_entity.type
_entity.pdbx_description
1 polymer ?
#
loop_
_entity_poly.entity_id
_entity_poly.type
_entity_poly.pdbx_seq_one_letter_code
_entity_poly.pdbx_strand_id
1 'polypeptide(L)'
;MDNLFILGKPGVGKTTFLQQMGRETIARHIPKWPIFIRLADVSLSEKSLMDHINDRFRKAEFCNAEDFVLYLLQSGAVILLLDGLDEARERDGQRKRLVQEIQQISRDFPDNTMLLTCRVAATEYNFPNFQYVEVAEFTEQQVKNFIDNWFGASQVAIAAACFQSLHETQHEPLKEMARIPLLLTLLCVSYDPENGFQPARANIYRRAARGLLRDWDKNRNIDRDIFSDLDEDHLHEILGYIAYQSFLEGEQLIAQGGLVRRIQYYCRKQFQLQVNGKRWLRQMEADTGILIERIDGVYAFAHLTLHEYFAAWWIIEKESWEVVQPYISQSHWREIFLLLAELASDAPLFLTLLLEAMKEMITGDRFLTNILKWADKRSRRVLASSQKHPPSALRAFYLCLGLTLNLGIDFIRHPAHSSDLDRISFLAETLGLTLGQHPTPDLYLTFRLNRADYHLSHRLSLDDALEDAYKLTQNINYIHPVIALDLLLTYVVFVAYLLRVEANEISEVNLSRLRTCWNTLCQCSDRARIPQLQANLSRITVPVWQATEIQWLEFAKEVIRTVRTYGEFGYKWDLSDDRLTLLAKYLQANLLFVECLHLAYVPDRAAIENQILLPP
;
A
#
# COMPACT_ATOMS: atom_id res chain seq x y z
N MET A 1 -26.41 17.27 -20.54
CA MET A 1 -25.72 16.57 -19.44
C MET A 1 -24.40 16.14 -20.00
N ASP A 2 -23.31 16.64 -19.40
CA ASP A 2 -21.95 16.36 -19.86
C ASP A 2 -21.58 14.89 -19.58
N ASN A 3 -20.63 14.36 -20.34
CA ASN A 3 -20.09 13.03 -20.09
C ASN A 3 -19.22 13.05 -18.83
N LEU A 4 -19.39 12.07 -17.94
CA LEU A 4 -18.66 11.99 -16.68
C LEU A 4 -17.78 10.76 -16.60
N PHE A 5 -16.54 10.96 -16.18
CA PHE A 5 -15.60 9.92 -15.82
C PHE A 5 -15.48 9.86 -14.29
N ILE A 6 -16.05 8.83 -13.69
CA ILE A 6 -16.26 8.67 -12.25
C ILE A 6 -15.17 7.77 -11.66
N LEU A 7 -14.27 8.38 -10.92
CA LEU A 7 -13.20 7.73 -10.18
C LEU A 7 -13.65 7.38 -8.76
N GLY A 8 -12.99 6.40 -8.13
CA GLY A 8 -13.17 6.16 -6.71
C GLY A 8 -12.53 4.86 -6.23
N LYS A 9 -12.29 4.77 -4.92
CA LYS A 9 -11.73 3.58 -4.26
C LYS A 9 -12.68 2.36 -4.41
N PRO A 10 -12.18 1.12 -4.23
CA PRO A 10 -13.03 -0.07 -4.12
C PRO A 10 -14.07 0.10 -3.00
N GLY A 11 -15.29 -0.41 -3.20
CA GLY A 11 -16.35 -0.38 -2.18
C GLY A 11 -17.02 0.98 -1.93
N VAL A 12 -16.58 2.07 -2.57
CA VAL A 12 -17.14 3.43 -2.39
C VAL A 12 -18.55 3.61 -3.00
N GLY A 13 -19.04 2.62 -3.74
CA GLY A 13 -20.41 2.63 -4.30
C GLY A 13 -20.54 3.16 -5.73
N LYS A 14 -19.48 3.14 -6.55
CA LYS A 14 -19.52 3.57 -7.97
C LYS A 14 -20.62 2.86 -8.79
N THR A 15 -20.70 1.54 -8.71
CA THR A 15 -21.76 0.75 -9.37
C THR A 15 -23.15 1.15 -8.86
N THR A 16 -23.31 1.28 -7.55
CA THR A 16 -24.57 1.71 -6.91
C THR A 16 -24.98 3.11 -7.36
N PHE A 17 -24.02 4.02 -7.52
CA PHE A 17 -24.24 5.37 -8.05
C PHE A 17 -24.76 5.32 -9.50
N LEU A 18 -24.13 4.54 -10.39
CA LEU A 18 -24.63 4.38 -11.77
C LEU A 18 -26.05 3.81 -11.81
N GLN A 19 -26.32 2.77 -11.01
CA GLN A 19 -27.65 2.18 -10.92
C GLN A 19 -28.68 3.18 -10.41
N GLN A 20 -28.33 3.98 -9.40
CA GLN A 20 -29.20 5.05 -8.89
C GLN A 20 -29.44 6.12 -9.96
N MET A 21 -28.42 6.53 -10.72
CA MET A 21 -28.59 7.47 -11.84
C MET A 21 -29.56 6.93 -12.90
N GLY A 22 -29.47 5.63 -13.23
CA GLY A 22 -30.44 4.98 -14.11
C GLY A 22 -31.87 5.02 -13.55
N ARG A 23 -32.03 4.70 -12.25
CA ARG A 23 -33.33 4.77 -11.56
C ARG A 23 -33.90 6.18 -11.50
N GLU A 24 -33.08 7.18 -11.18
CA GLU A 24 -33.48 8.59 -11.13
C GLU A 24 -33.88 9.11 -12.51
N THR A 25 -33.19 8.67 -13.57
CA THR A 25 -33.55 9.00 -14.96
C THR A 25 -34.99 8.58 -15.25
N ILE A 26 -35.36 7.36 -14.85
CA ILE A 26 -36.72 6.82 -15.00
C ILE A 26 -37.69 7.56 -14.08
N ALA A 27 -37.38 7.66 -12.78
CA ALA A 27 -38.28 8.23 -11.78
C ALA A 27 -38.61 9.71 -12.05
N ARG A 28 -37.64 10.48 -12.53
CA ARG A 28 -37.81 11.91 -12.87
C ARG A 28 -38.30 12.13 -14.30
N HIS A 29 -38.60 11.06 -15.05
CA HIS A 29 -39.08 11.14 -16.43
C HIS A 29 -38.14 11.94 -17.33
N ILE A 30 -36.82 11.78 -17.12
CA ILE A 30 -35.82 12.36 -18.03
C ILE A 30 -35.98 11.66 -19.38
N PRO A 31 -36.07 12.38 -20.52
CA PRO A 31 -36.32 11.81 -21.83
C PRO A 31 -35.07 11.14 -22.42
N LYS A 32 -34.45 10.24 -21.65
CA LYS A 32 -33.29 9.43 -22.03
C LYS A 32 -33.46 7.99 -21.56
N TRP A 33 -33.00 7.06 -22.37
CA TRP A 33 -33.00 5.62 -22.10
C TRP A 33 -31.72 5.24 -21.34
N PRO A 34 -31.82 4.79 -20.08
CA PRO A 34 -30.66 4.32 -19.35
C PRO A 34 -30.25 2.92 -19.83
N ILE A 35 -29.02 2.82 -20.33
CA ILE A 35 -28.42 1.56 -20.76
C ILE A 35 -27.24 1.27 -19.85
N PHE A 36 -27.35 0.24 -19.01
CA PHE A 36 -26.29 -0.18 -18.11
C PHE A 36 -25.47 -1.33 -18.69
N ILE A 37 -24.15 -1.12 -18.81
CA ILE A 37 -23.19 -2.10 -19.33
C ILE A 37 -22.03 -2.21 -18.35
N ARG A 38 -21.69 -3.43 -17.94
CA ARG A 38 -20.42 -3.69 -17.25
C ARG A 38 -19.33 -3.89 -18.30
N LEU A 39 -18.27 -3.11 -18.23
CA LEU A 39 -17.18 -3.13 -19.22
C LEU A 39 -16.32 -4.38 -19.12
N ALA A 40 -16.27 -4.96 -17.92
CA ALA A 40 -15.68 -6.26 -17.72
C ALA A 40 -16.36 -7.31 -18.62
N ASP A 41 -17.68 -7.22 -18.85
CA ASP A 41 -18.44 -8.15 -19.71
C ASP A 41 -17.94 -8.14 -21.13
N VAL A 42 -17.75 -6.92 -21.64
CA VAL A 42 -17.30 -6.69 -23.00
C VAL A 42 -15.87 -7.21 -23.19
N SER A 43 -14.99 -6.99 -22.20
CA SER A 43 -13.58 -7.41 -22.24
C SER A 43 -13.34 -8.92 -22.27
N LEU A 44 -14.33 -9.71 -21.85
CA LEU A 44 -14.28 -11.18 -21.87
C LEU A 44 -14.75 -11.77 -23.20
N SER A 45 -15.31 -10.95 -24.08
CA SER A 45 -15.79 -11.34 -25.39
C SER A 45 -14.92 -10.78 -26.50
N GLU A 46 -14.95 -11.39 -27.69
CA GLU A 46 -14.35 -10.79 -28.89
C GLU A 46 -15.28 -9.73 -29.53
N LYS A 47 -16.51 -9.57 -29.03
CA LYS A 47 -17.52 -8.66 -29.55
C LYS A 47 -17.21 -7.19 -29.21
N SER A 48 -17.70 -6.28 -30.04
CA SER A 48 -17.60 -4.84 -29.77
C SER A 48 -18.56 -4.41 -28.64
N LEU A 49 -18.34 -3.23 -28.07
CA LEU A 49 -19.25 -2.59 -27.12
C LEU A 49 -20.64 -2.38 -27.73
N MET A 50 -20.73 -2.00 -29.01
CA MET A 50 -22.00 -1.86 -29.72
C MET A 50 -22.76 -3.18 -29.83
N ASP A 51 -22.06 -4.28 -30.15
CA ASP A 51 -22.68 -5.61 -30.19
C ASP A 51 -23.19 -6.03 -28.81
N HIS A 52 -22.47 -5.67 -27.75
CA HIS A 52 -22.90 -5.92 -26.37
C HIS A 52 -24.17 -5.14 -25.99
N ILE A 53 -24.27 -3.89 -26.43
CA ILE A 53 -25.49 -3.09 -26.26
C ILE A 53 -26.63 -3.76 -27.03
N ASN A 54 -26.42 -4.12 -28.31
CA ASN A 54 -27.42 -4.79 -29.13
C ASN A 54 -27.91 -6.10 -28.50
N ASP A 55 -26.99 -6.91 -27.96
CA ASP A 55 -27.32 -8.17 -27.28
C ASP A 55 -28.22 -7.98 -26.06
N ARG A 56 -28.09 -6.87 -25.31
CA ARG A 56 -28.99 -6.57 -24.18
C ARG A 56 -30.43 -6.34 -24.66
N PHE A 57 -30.62 -5.64 -25.76
CA PHE A 57 -31.94 -5.40 -26.35
C PHE A 57 -32.52 -6.67 -26.99
N ARG A 58 -31.70 -7.50 -27.65
CA ARG A 58 -32.14 -8.82 -28.15
C ARG A 58 -32.62 -9.72 -27.02
N LYS A 59 -31.89 -9.77 -25.90
CA LYS A 59 -32.27 -10.55 -24.71
C LYS A 59 -33.58 -10.04 -24.08
N ALA A 60 -33.91 -8.76 -24.26
CA ALA A 60 -35.17 -8.16 -23.84
C ALA A 60 -36.28 -8.25 -24.90
N GLU A 61 -36.11 -9.11 -25.92
CA GLU A 61 -37.10 -9.40 -26.97
C GLU A 61 -37.46 -8.22 -27.89
N PHE A 62 -36.59 -7.21 -28.02
CA PHE A 62 -36.76 -6.14 -29.00
C PHE A 62 -36.45 -6.63 -30.42
N CYS A 63 -37.43 -6.52 -31.33
CA CYS A 63 -37.22 -6.78 -32.74
C CYS A 63 -36.27 -5.74 -33.36
N ASN A 64 -35.39 -6.16 -34.27
CA ASN A 64 -34.40 -5.29 -34.94
C ASN A 64 -33.58 -4.44 -33.96
N ALA A 65 -33.06 -5.07 -32.90
CA ALA A 65 -32.31 -4.41 -31.83
C ALA A 65 -31.19 -3.47 -32.35
N GLU A 66 -30.48 -3.86 -33.42
CA GLU A 66 -29.40 -3.04 -34.01
C GLU A 66 -29.90 -1.69 -34.53
N ASP A 67 -30.93 -1.71 -35.39
CA ASP A 67 -31.52 -0.48 -35.95
C ASP A 67 -32.13 0.39 -34.85
N PHE A 68 -32.75 -0.24 -33.86
CA PHE A 68 -33.37 0.46 -32.74
C PHE A 68 -32.33 1.15 -31.84
N VAL A 69 -31.25 0.46 -31.47
CA VAL A 69 -30.15 1.04 -30.70
C VAL A 69 -29.49 2.18 -31.48
N LEU A 70 -29.27 2.01 -32.78
CA LEU A 70 -28.70 3.05 -33.63
C LEU A 70 -29.62 4.28 -33.66
N TYR A 71 -30.93 4.10 -33.82
CA TYR A 71 -31.91 5.18 -33.77
C TYR A 71 -31.90 5.93 -32.42
N LEU A 72 -31.82 5.20 -31.30
CA LEU A 72 -31.74 5.81 -29.97
C LEU A 72 -30.47 6.66 -29.80
N LEU A 73 -29.32 6.15 -30.26
CA LEU A 73 -28.05 6.88 -30.20
C LEU A 73 -28.07 8.11 -31.12
N GLN A 74 -28.59 7.99 -32.35
CA GLN A 74 -28.69 9.11 -33.28
C GLN A 74 -29.65 10.22 -32.80
N SER A 75 -30.69 9.86 -32.05
CA SER A 75 -31.66 10.82 -31.50
C SER A 75 -31.18 11.52 -30.22
N GLY A 76 -29.99 11.20 -29.70
CA GLY A 76 -29.47 11.77 -28.44
C GLY A 76 -30.25 11.29 -27.20
N ALA A 77 -31.09 10.28 -27.35
CA ALA A 77 -32.04 9.81 -26.36
C ALA A 77 -31.45 8.75 -25.42
N VAL A 78 -30.13 8.63 -25.31
CA VAL A 78 -29.46 7.62 -24.47
C VAL A 78 -28.69 8.26 -23.32
N ILE A 79 -28.77 7.60 -22.15
CA ILE A 79 -27.79 7.73 -21.08
C ILE A 79 -27.08 6.38 -20.88
N LEU A 80 -25.82 6.33 -21.27
CA LEU A 80 -25.01 5.11 -21.25
C LEU A 80 -24.23 5.04 -19.93
N LEU A 81 -24.51 4.02 -19.13
CA LEU A 81 -23.92 3.78 -17.81
C LEU A 81 -22.90 2.64 -17.93
N LEU A 82 -21.63 3.00 -18.03
CA LEU A 82 -20.51 2.08 -18.27
C LEU A 82 -19.76 1.80 -16.96
N ASP A 83 -19.88 0.59 -16.44
CA ASP A 83 -19.33 0.23 -15.13
C ASP A 83 -18.01 -0.55 -15.22
N GLY A 84 -16.98 -0.09 -14.50
CA GLY A 84 -15.78 -0.86 -14.16
C GLY A 84 -14.76 -1.01 -15.28
N LEU A 85 -14.24 0.10 -15.84
CA LEU A 85 -13.17 0.03 -16.85
C LEU A 85 -11.89 -0.65 -16.34
N ASP A 86 -11.57 -0.50 -15.06
CA ASP A 86 -10.42 -1.14 -14.41
C ASP A 86 -10.56 -2.67 -14.31
N GLU A 87 -11.79 -3.18 -14.31
CA GLU A 87 -12.09 -4.62 -14.25
C GLU A 87 -11.89 -5.31 -15.62
N ALA A 88 -11.66 -4.55 -16.70
CA ALA A 88 -11.35 -5.09 -18.02
C ALA A 88 -9.95 -5.70 -18.08
N ARG A 89 -9.81 -6.83 -18.78
CA ARG A 89 -8.52 -7.52 -18.96
C ARG A 89 -7.47 -6.64 -19.64
N GLU A 90 -6.29 -6.59 -19.03
CA GLU A 90 -5.13 -5.86 -19.56
C GLU A 90 -4.27 -6.73 -20.51
N ARG A 91 -4.24 -8.05 -20.29
CA ARG A 91 -3.63 -9.00 -21.22
C ARG A 91 -4.39 -8.96 -22.56
N ASP A 92 -3.65 -9.02 -23.66
CA ASP A 92 -4.15 -9.00 -25.06
C ASP A 92 -4.76 -7.68 -25.57
N GLY A 93 -4.60 -6.57 -24.85
CA GLY A 93 -4.96 -5.23 -25.35
C GLY A 93 -6.46 -4.90 -25.36
N GLN A 94 -7.31 -5.73 -24.74
CA GLN A 94 -8.77 -5.55 -24.70
C GLN A 94 -9.20 -4.24 -24.03
N ARG A 95 -8.54 -3.85 -22.92
CA ARG A 95 -8.81 -2.54 -22.27
C ARG A 95 -8.56 -1.37 -23.23
N LYS A 96 -7.48 -1.41 -24.03
CA LYS A 96 -7.16 -0.37 -25.01
C LYS A 96 -8.21 -0.30 -26.12
N ARG A 97 -8.70 -1.45 -26.59
CA ARG A 97 -9.82 -1.54 -27.54
C ARG A 97 -11.08 -0.90 -26.97
N LEU A 98 -11.46 -1.22 -25.73
CA LEU A 98 -12.65 -0.65 -25.08
C LEU A 98 -12.55 0.87 -24.95
N VAL A 99 -11.38 1.39 -24.56
CA VAL A 99 -11.14 2.84 -24.52
C VAL A 99 -11.39 3.47 -25.89
N GLN A 100 -10.87 2.86 -26.96
CA GLN A 100 -11.07 3.35 -28.34
C GLN A 100 -12.54 3.29 -28.76
N GLU A 101 -13.25 2.21 -28.45
CA GLU A 101 -14.67 2.05 -28.79
C GLU A 101 -15.55 3.06 -28.04
N ILE A 102 -15.32 3.27 -26.75
CA ILE A 102 -16.05 4.27 -25.95
C ILE A 102 -15.78 5.69 -26.49
N GLN A 103 -14.52 6.01 -26.80
CA GLN A 103 -14.16 7.28 -27.42
C GLN A 103 -14.81 7.44 -28.81
N GLN A 104 -14.95 6.35 -29.57
CA GLN A 104 -15.62 6.37 -30.87
C GLN A 104 -17.10 6.67 -30.73
N ILE A 105 -17.83 5.95 -29.86
CA ILE A 105 -19.27 6.18 -29.64
C ILE A 105 -19.52 7.60 -29.12
N SER A 106 -18.67 8.11 -28.21
CA SER A 106 -18.77 9.48 -27.68
C SER A 106 -18.60 10.54 -28.78
N ARG A 107 -17.72 10.29 -29.76
CA ARG A 107 -17.50 11.19 -30.90
C ARG A 107 -18.62 11.10 -31.95
N ASP A 108 -19.08 9.90 -32.25
CA ASP A 108 -20.08 9.66 -33.30
C ASP A 108 -21.48 10.08 -32.88
N PHE A 109 -21.79 10.03 -31.57
CA PHE A 109 -23.10 10.35 -31.03
C PHE A 109 -23.04 11.34 -29.84
N PRO A 110 -22.65 12.61 -30.08
CA PRO A 110 -22.31 13.58 -29.03
C PRO A 110 -23.49 14.06 -28.17
N ASP A 111 -24.74 13.91 -28.62
CA ASP A 111 -25.94 14.35 -27.89
C ASP A 111 -26.36 13.40 -26.75
N ASN A 112 -25.76 12.20 -26.70
CA ASN A 112 -25.97 11.25 -25.63
C ASN A 112 -25.16 11.61 -24.38
N THR A 113 -25.55 11.05 -23.24
CA THR A 113 -24.82 11.22 -21.99
C THR A 113 -24.14 9.92 -21.62
N MET A 114 -22.85 9.97 -21.28
CA MET A 114 -22.09 8.81 -20.84
C MET A 114 -21.57 9.01 -19.43
N LEU A 115 -21.80 8.01 -18.57
CA LEU A 115 -21.22 7.92 -17.24
C LEU A 115 -20.34 6.69 -17.21
N LEU A 116 -19.04 6.87 -16.99
CA LEU A 116 -18.03 5.81 -17.01
C LEU A 116 -17.37 5.70 -15.65
N THR A 117 -17.33 4.52 -15.03
CA THR A 117 -16.64 4.33 -13.73
C THR A 117 -15.28 3.63 -13.88
N CYS A 118 -14.33 4.01 -13.02
CA CYS A 118 -13.01 3.39 -12.92
C CYS A 118 -12.40 3.56 -11.52
N ARG A 119 -11.33 2.81 -11.19
CA ARG A 119 -10.50 3.05 -9.98
C ARG A 119 -9.58 4.25 -10.17
N VAL A 120 -9.23 4.92 -9.05
CA VAL A 120 -8.34 6.10 -9.02
C VAL A 120 -6.94 5.81 -9.58
N ALA A 121 -6.44 4.58 -9.44
CA ALA A 121 -5.10 4.19 -9.90
C ALA A 121 -4.97 4.00 -11.43
N ALA A 122 -6.05 4.21 -12.20
CA ALA A 122 -6.10 3.98 -13.64
C ALA A 122 -6.21 5.29 -14.45
N THR A 123 -5.54 6.35 -14.00
CA THR A 123 -5.55 7.71 -14.61
C THR A 123 -4.77 7.83 -15.91
N GLU A 124 -4.19 6.75 -16.43
CA GLU A 124 -3.40 6.75 -17.66
C GLU A 124 -4.23 6.98 -18.94
N TYR A 125 -5.57 6.91 -18.84
CA TYR A 125 -6.48 7.06 -19.99
C TYR A 125 -7.10 8.46 -20.06
N ASN A 126 -6.87 9.14 -21.17
CA ASN A 126 -7.50 10.42 -21.48
C ASN A 126 -8.78 10.19 -22.30
N PHE A 127 -9.93 10.61 -21.78
CA PHE A 127 -11.21 10.64 -22.48
C PHE A 127 -11.55 12.09 -22.82
N PRO A 128 -11.34 12.54 -24.07
CA PRO A 128 -11.73 13.87 -24.49
C PRO A 128 -13.24 14.08 -24.30
N ASN A 129 -13.63 15.28 -23.87
CA ASN A 129 -15.02 15.67 -23.60
C ASN A 129 -15.69 14.93 -22.41
N PHE A 130 -14.91 14.32 -21.52
CA PHE A 130 -15.38 13.83 -20.24
C PHE A 130 -14.91 14.74 -19.10
N GLN A 131 -15.80 15.03 -18.17
CA GLN A 131 -15.45 15.66 -16.90
C GLN A 131 -15.08 14.56 -15.89
N TYR A 132 -13.88 14.68 -15.31
CA TYR A 132 -13.42 13.75 -14.30
C TYR A 132 -13.93 14.16 -12.93
N VAL A 133 -14.58 13.23 -12.24
CA VAL A 133 -15.12 13.41 -10.89
C VAL A 133 -14.75 12.20 -10.04
N GLU A 134 -14.56 12.39 -8.74
CA GLU A 134 -14.29 11.30 -7.80
C GLU A 134 -15.46 11.14 -6.85
N VAL A 135 -15.88 9.89 -6.61
CA VAL A 135 -16.86 9.58 -5.57
C VAL A 135 -16.20 9.76 -4.22
N ALA A 136 -16.68 10.77 -3.49
CA ALA A 136 -16.23 11.03 -2.12
C ALA A 136 -16.65 9.89 -1.18
N GLU A 137 -15.82 9.69 -0.17
CA GLU A 137 -16.15 8.88 1.00
C GLU A 137 -17.38 9.42 1.74
N PHE A 138 -18.07 8.56 2.49
CA PHE A 138 -19.21 8.99 3.29
C PHE A 138 -18.78 10.00 4.36
N THR A 139 -19.56 11.07 4.46
CA THR A 139 -19.54 11.97 5.62
C THR A 139 -20.12 11.28 6.85
N GLU A 140 -19.78 11.75 8.05
CA GLU A 140 -20.35 11.25 9.30
C GLU A 140 -21.88 11.22 9.30
N GLN A 141 -22.51 12.23 8.68
CA GLN A 141 -23.97 12.27 8.56
C GLN A 141 -24.50 11.15 7.64
N GLN A 142 -23.79 10.84 6.56
CA GLN A 142 -24.16 9.73 5.67
C GLN A 142 -23.93 8.37 6.35
N VAL A 143 -22.87 8.22 7.15
CA VAL A 143 -22.64 7.03 7.99
C VAL A 143 -23.81 6.83 8.95
N LYS A 144 -24.20 7.89 9.68
CA LYS A 144 -25.35 7.84 10.58
C LYS A 144 -26.63 7.47 9.85
N ASN A 145 -26.93 8.14 8.75
CA ASN A 145 -28.13 7.86 7.95
C ASN A 145 -28.15 6.43 7.43
N PHE A 146 -26.99 5.90 7.03
CA PHE A 146 -26.86 4.52 6.59
C PHE A 146 -27.16 3.55 7.73
N ILE A 147 -26.58 3.75 8.92
CA ILE A 147 -26.83 2.92 10.11
C ILE A 147 -28.31 2.97 10.50
N ASP A 148 -28.91 4.15 10.55
CA ASP A 148 -30.32 4.34 10.87
C ASP A 148 -31.22 3.58 9.87
N ASN A 149 -30.91 3.67 8.57
CA ASN A 149 -31.64 2.96 7.51
C ASN A 149 -31.43 1.44 7.56
N TRP A 150 -30.23 0.99 7.94
CA TRP A 150 -29.87 -0.44 8.00
C TRP A 150 -30.66 -1.17 9.08
N PHE A 151 -30.63 -0.66 10.32
CA PHE A 151 -31.36 -1.25 11.44
C PHE A 151 -32.87 -0.96 11.35
N GLY A 152 -33.24 0.12 10.66
CA GLY A 152 -34.62 0.49 10.39
C GLY A 152 -35.34 1.05 11.62
N ALA A 153 -36.58 1.49 11.40
CA ALA A 153 -37.38 2.20 12.39
C ALA A 153 -37.76 1.37 13.64
N SER A 154 -37.64 0.04 13.58
CA SER A 154 -37.93 -0.85 14.71
C SER A 154 -36.74 -1.05 15.66
N GLN A 155 -35.52 -0.68 15.25
CA GLN A 155 -34.28 -0.92 16.00
C GLN A 155 -33.47 0.36 16.24
N VAL A 156 -34.16 1.49 16.45
CA VAL A 156 -33.54 2.82 16.63
C VAL A 156 -32.52 2.85 17.76
N ALA A 157 -32.78 2.15 18.87
CA ALA A 157 -31.85 2.09 20.00
C ALA A 157 -30.53 1.38 19.63
N ILE A 158 -30.61 0.30 18.83
CA ILE A 158 -29.44 -0.45 18.34
C ILE A 158 -28.67 0.41 17.34
N ALA A 159 -29.36 1.12 16.44
CA ALA A 159 -28.74 2.05 15.50
C ALA A 159 -27.93 3.14 16.22
N ALA A 160 -28.53 3.77 17.24
CA ALA A 160 -27.88 4.79 18.04
C ALA A 160 -26.66 4.24 18.80
N ALA A 161 -26.78 3.06 19.40
CA ALA A 161 -25.69 2.41 20.12
C ALA A 161 -24.54 2.00 19.18
N CYS A 162 -24.85 1.50 17.97
CA CYS A 162 -23.88 1.17 16.94
C CYS A 162 -23.09 2.40 16.50
N PHE A 163 -23.79 3.49 16.19
CA PHE A 163 -23.14 4.75 15.80
C PHE A 163 -22.29 5.34 16.93
N GLN A 164 -22.75 5.23 18.18
CA GLN A 164 -21.99 5.70 19.34
C GLN A 164 -20.74 4.84 19.58
N SER A 165 -20.86 3.51 19.47
CA SER A 165 -19.72 2.59 19.66
C SER A 165 -18.64 2.81 18.60
N LEU A 166 -19.02 3.12 17.35
CA LEU A 166 -18.11 3.49 16.27
C LEU A 166 -17.25 4.73 16.61
N HIS A 167 -17.76 5.61 17.48
CA HIS A 167 -17.12 6.86 17.88
C HIS A 167 -16.28 6.75 19.17
N GLU A 168 -16.11 5.55 19.73
CA GLU A 168 -15.19 5.32 20.83
C GLU A 168 -13.73 5.42 20.35
N THR A 169 -12.84 6.02 21.15
CA THR A 169 -11.43 6.28 20.78
C THR A 169 -10.67 5.02 20.33
N GLN A 170 -11.04 3.86 20.87
CA GLN A 170 -10.45 2.56 20.53
C GLN A 170 -10.86 2.05 19.13
N HIS A 171 -11.90 2.63 18.53
CA HIS A 171 -12.47 2.25 17.23
C HIS A 171 -12.16 3.25 16.11
N GLU A 172 -11.19 4.14 16.29
CA GLU A 172 -10.77 5.09 15.23
C GLU A 172 -10.49 4.40 13.88
N PRO A 173 -9.83 3.22 13.81
CA PRO A 173 -9.66 2.51 12.53
C PRO A 173 -11.00 2.05 11.91
N LEU A 174 -11.99 1.71 12.73
CA LEU A 174 -13.32 1.30 12.26
C LEU A 174 -14.11 2.49 11.73
N LYS A 175 -13.93 3.66 12.33
CA LYS A 175 -14.54 4.91 11.87
C LYS A 175 -14.07 5.27 10.45
N GLU A 176 -12.78 5.13 10.18
CA GLU A 176 -12.25 5.33 8.82
C GLU A 176 -12.81 4.26 7.85
N MET A 177 -12.99 3.02 8.29
CA MET A 177 -13.66 2.00 7.48
C MET A 177 -15.13 2.32 7.19
N ALA A 178 -15.86 2.87 8.17
CA ALA A 178 -17.28 3.22 8.04
C ALA A 178 -17.54 4.29 6.96
N ARG A 179 -16.52 5.04 6.56
CA ARG A 179 -16.61 5.98 5.43
C ARG A 179 -16.74 5.29 4.07
N ILE A 180 -16.41 4.01 4.00
CA ILE A 180 -16.57 3.18 2.80
C ILE A 180 -17.88 2.38 2.95
N PRO A 181 -18.93 2.63 2.15
CA PRO A 181 -20.28 2.07 2.35
C PRO A 181 -20.32 0.54 2.51
N LEU A 182 -19.48 -0.17 1.76
CA LEU A 182 -19.42 -1.62 1.83
C LEU A 182 -18.81 -2.12 3.15
N LEU A 183 -17.77 -1.44 3.66
CA LEU A 183 -17.20 -1.77 4.97
C LEU A 183 -18.16 -1.39 6.09
N LEU A 184 -18.89 -0.28 5.94
CA LEU A 184 -19.98 0.08 6.86
C LEU A 184 -21.06 -1.00 6.92
N THR A 185 -21.40 -1.61 5.78
CA THR A 185 -22.32 -2.76 5.75
C THR A 185 -21.79 -3.91 6.60
N LEU A 186 -20.50 -4.27 6.45
CA LEU A 186 -19.87 -5.32 7.26
C LEU A 186 -19.85 -4.97 8.75
N LEU A 187 -19.59 -3.70 9.09
CA LEU A 187 -19.65 -3.22 10.48
C LEU A 187 -21.06 -3.39 11.04
N CYS A 188 -22.09 -2.96 10.32
CA CYS A 188 -23.48 -3.12 10.74
C CYS A 188 -23.87 -4.60 10.93
N VAL A 189 -23.46 -5.50 10.03
CA VAL A 189 -23.67 -6.96 10.17
C VAL A 189 -22.91 -7.51 11.39
N SER A 190 -21.72 -6.98 11.67
CA SER A 190 -20.87 -7.45 12.78
C SER A 190 -21.26 -6.91 14.16
N TYR A 191 -22.10 -5.87 14.24
CA TYR A 191 -22.39 -5.20 15.51
C TYR A 191 -23.14 -6.12 16.48
N ASP A 192 -22.68 -6.15 17.73
CA ASP A 192 -23.34 -6.85 18.84
C ASP A 192 -24.08 -5.85 19.74
N PRO A 193 -25.41 -5.97 19.91
CA PRO A 193 -26.14 -5.06 20.80
C PRO A 193 -25.72 -5.14 22.29
N GLU A 194 -25.17 -6.28 22.72
CA GLU A 194 -24.73 -6.48 24.11
C GLU A 194 -23.25 -6.13 24.31
N ASN A 195 -22.41 -6.48 23.33
CA ASN A 195 -20.95 -6.44 23.46
C ASN A 195 -20.25 -5.40 22.55
N GLY A 196 -20.99 -4.69 21.70
CA GLY A 196 -20.44 -3.72 20.75
C GLY A 196 -19.61 -4.35 19.62
N PHE A 197 -18.64 -3.59 19.10
CA PHE A 197 -17.68 -4.10 18.12
C PHE A 197 -16.62 -4.99 18.79
N GLN A 198 -16.22 -6.05 18.09
CA GLN A 198 -15.15 -6.93 18.57
C GLN A 198 -13.78 -6.23 18.46
N PRO A 199 -12.83 -6.52 19.37
CA PRO A 199 -11.46 -6.07 19.22
C PRO A 199 -10.81 -6.74 17.98
N ALA A 200 -9.98 -5.99 17.26
CA ALA A 200 -9.31 -6.37 16.01
C ALA A 200 -10.24 -6.50 14.77
N ARG A 201 -9.74 -6.05 13.61
CA ARG A 201 -10.51 -5.99 12.36
C ARG A 201 -10.81 -7.39 11.83
N ALA A 202 -9.91 -8.33 12.03
CA ALA A 202 -10.09 -9.70 11.59
C ALA A 202 -11.28 -10.40 12.29
N ASN A 203 -11.58 -10.03 13.55
CA ASN A 203 -12.77 -10.53 14.25
C ASN A 203 -14.07 -9.92 13.72
N ILE A 204 -14.03 -8.66 13.29
CA ILE A 204 -15.15 -8.00 12.61
C ILE A 204 -15.44 -8.70 11.29
N TYR A 205 -14.42 -8.97 10.48
CA TYR A 205 -14.57 -9.70 9.23
C TYR A 205 -15.06 -11.13 9.46
N ARG A 206 -14.55 -11.81 10.49
CA ARG A 206 -15.04 -13.12 10.92
C ARG A 206 -16.52 -13.10 11.26
N ARG A 207 -16.96 -12.14 12.06
CA ARG A 207 -18.35 -12.01 12.47
C ARG A 207 -19.25 -11.61 11.31
N ALA A 208 -18.80 -10.71 10.43
CA ALA A 208 -19.54 -10.31 9.24
C ALA A 208 -19.71 -11.49 8.25
N ALA A 209 -18.63 -12.22 7.97
CA ALA A 209 -18.66 -13.43 7.14
C ALA A 209 -19.65 -14.45 7.69
N ARG A 210 -19.58 -14.76 8.99
CA ARG A 210 -20.55 -15.64 9.67
C ARG A 210 -21.97 -15.12 9.60
N GLY A 211 -22.19 -13.82 9.79
CA GLY A 211 -23.51 -13.18 9.65
C GLY A 211 -24.12 -13.40 8.27
N LEU A 212 -23.34 -13.19 7.21
CA LEU A 212 -23.77 -13.42 5.82
C LEU A 212 -24.06 -14.90 5.55
N LEU A 213 -23.27 -15.82 6.10
CA LEU A 213 -23.49 -17.27 5.98
C LEU A 213 -24.71 -17.75 6.79
N ARG A 214 -25.07 -17.10 7.89
CA ARG A 214 -26.30 -17.42 8.64
C ARG A 214 -27.58 -17.05 7.89
N ASP A 215 -27.54 -15.97 7.13
CA ASP A 215 -28.69 -15.58 6.31
C ASP A 215 -28.93 -16.58 5.17
N TRP A 216 -27.88 -17.23 4.69
CA TRP A 216 -27.99 -18.42 3.84
C TRP A 216 -28.81 -19.54 4.50
N ASP A 217 -28.47 -19.91 5.74
CA ASP A 217 -29.16 -20.98 6.46
C ASP A 217 -30.64 -20.64 6.75
N LYS A 218 -30.97 -19.37 6.96
CA LYS A 218 -32.38 -18.93 7.15
C LYS A 218 -33.18 -18.96 5.86
N ASN A 219 -32.60 -18.52 4.76
CA ASN A 219 -33.27 -18.44 3.44
C ASN A 219 -33.45 -19.83 2.79
N ARG A 220 -32.69 -20.84 3.24
CA ARG A 220 -32.81 -22.26 2.85
C ARG A 220 -34.10 -22.96 3.25
N ASN A 221 -34.99 -22.33 4.01
CA ASN A 221 -36.29 -22.93 4.36
C ASN A 221 -37.22 -23.21 3.17
N ILE A 222 -36.80 -22.91 1.94
CA ILE A 222 -37.59 -23.09 0.70
C ILE A 222 -37.11 -24.27 -0.17
N ASP A 223 -35.86 -24.76 -0.04
CA ASP A 223 -35.28 -25.70 -1.01
C ASP A 223 -34.30 -26.71 -0.33
N ARG A 224 -34.85 -27.73 0.35
CA ARG A 224 -34.11 -28.65 1.25
C ARG A 224 -33.27 -29.75 0.57
N ASP A 225 -33.39 -29.96 -0.74
CA ASP A 225 -33.06 -31.26 -1.33
C ASP A 225 -31.60 -31.49 -1.76
N ILE A 226 -30.68 -30.51 -1.70
CA ILE A 226 -29.36 -30.64 -2.37
C ILE A 226 -28.15 -30.31 -1.49
N PHE A 227 -28.33 -29.57 -0.40
CA PHE A 227 -27.23 -29.11 0.46
C PHE A 227 -27.49 -29.30 1.96
N SER A 228 -28.46 -30.14 2.34
CA SER A 228 -28.84 -30.40 3.75
C SER A 228 -27.65 -30.74 4.66
N ASP A 229 -26.58 -31.26 4.07
CA ASP A 229 -25.40 -31.78 4.77
C ASP A 229 -24.27 -30.73 4.90
N LEU A 230 -24.48 -29.50 4.40
CA LEU A 230 -23.53 -28.38 4.54
C LEU A 230 -24.11 -27.33 5.50
N ASP A 231 -23.39 -27.07 6.58
CA ASP A 231 -23.67 -26.00 7.55
C ASP A 231 -22.77 -24.77 7.33
N GLU A 232 -22.92 -23.75 8.19
CA GLU A 232 -22.14 -22.51 8.20
C GLU A 232 -20.62 -22.76 8.14
N ASP A 233 -20.10 -23.73 8.91
CA ASP A 233 -18.66 -24.00 9.00
C ASP A 233 -18.15 -24.68 7.71
N HIS A 234 -18.92 -25.59 7.12
CA HIS A 234 -18.56 -26.18 5.82
C HIS A 234 -18.47 -25.13 4.71
N LEU A 235 -19.38 -24.15 4.69
CA LEU A 235 -19.34 -23.08 3.71
C LEU A 235 -18.16 -22.14 3.91
N HIS A 236 -17.87 -21.81 5.16
CA HIS A 236 -16.72 -21.02 5.53
C HIS A 236 -15.43 -21.69 5.04
N GLU A 237 -15.33 -23.01 5.23
CA GLU A 237 -14.20 -23.81 4.77
C GLU A 237 -14.08 -23.83 3.22
N ILE A 238 -15.18 -24.00 2.49
CA ILE A 238 -15.20 -23.94 1.01
C ILE A 238 -14.75 -22.55 0.52
N LEU A 239 -15.26 -21.47 1.12
CA LEU A 239 -14.91 -20.10 0.74
C LEU A 239 -13.44 -19.78 1.08
N GLY A 240 -12.93 -20.26 2.22
CA GLY A 240 -11.52 -20.21 2.59
C GLY A 240 -10.63 -20.87 1.54
N TYR A 241 -10.98 -22.09 1.10
CA TYR A 241 -10.24 -22.80 0.07
C TYR A 241 -10.21 -22.03 -1.26
N ILE A 242 -11.36 -21.52 -1.70
CA ILE A 242 -11.47 -20.75 -2.95
C ILE A 242 -10.64 -19.46 -2.87
N ALA A 243 -10.75 -18.73 -1.75
CA ALA A 243 -10.02 -17.50 -1.50
C ALA A 243 -8.51 -17.72 -1.55
N TYR A 244 -8.02 -18.73 -0.81
CA TYR A 244 -6.61 -19.06 -0.77
C TYR A 244 -6.04 -19.47 -2.14
N GLN A 245 -6.70 -20.39 -2.85
CA GLN A 245 -6.24 -20.84 -4.17
C GLN A 245 -6.20 -19.68 -5.18
N SER A 246 -7.24 -18.84 -5.17
CA SER A 246 -7.29 -17.68 -6.06
C SER A 246 -6.22 -16.62 -5.75
N PHE A 247 -5.84 -16.45 -4.48
CA PHE A 247 -4.69 -15.61 -4.12
C PHE A 247 -3.35 -16.17 -4.61
N LEU A 248 -3.11 -17.49 -4.47
CA LEU A 248 -1.90 -18.14 -4.99
C LEU A 248 -1.78 -18.02 -6.51
N GLU A 249 -2.91 -18.10 -7.21
CA GLU A 249 -2.97 -18.00 -8.68
C GLU A 249 -3.00 -16.54 -9.19
N GLY A 250 -3.09 -15.55 -8.28
CA GLY A 250 -3.22 -14.13 -8.64
C GLY A 250 -4.54 -13.81 -9.35
N GLU A 251 -5.60 -14.59 -9.09
CA GLU A 251 -6.92 -14.48 -9.70
C GLU A 251 -7.90 -13.73 -8.78
N GLN A 252 -8.31 -12.52 -9.17
CA GLN A 252 -9.46 -11.86 -8.52
C GLN A 252 -10.80 -12.16 -9.23
N LEU A 253 -10.74 -12.61 -10.49
CA LEU A 253 -11.88 -12.95 -11.33
C LEU A 253 -11.73 -14.42 -11.76
N ILE A 254 -12.70 -15.25 -11.39
CA ILE A 254 -12.64 -16.70 -11.58
C ILE A 254 -13.77 -17.12 -12.53
N ALA A 255 -13.42 -17.78 -13.64
CA ALA A 255 -14.43 -18.34 -14.53
C ALA A 255 -15.28 -19.39 -13.82
N GLN A 256 -16.60 -19.38 -14.04
CA GLN A 256 -17.59 -20.26 -13.43
C GLN A 256 -17.15 -21.73 -13.55
N GLY A 257 -16.64 -22.14 -14.70
CA GLY A 257 -16.14 -23.51 -14.90
C GLY A 257 -14.97 -23.86 -13.97
N GLY A 258 -14.04 -22.92 -13.74
CA GLY A 258 -12.94 -23.09 -12.78
C GLY A 258 -13.43 -23.12 -11.34
N LEU A 259 -14.30 -22.18 -10.97
CA LEU A 259 -14.87 -22.07 -9.64
C LEU A 259 -15.69 -23.31 -9.25
N VAL A 260 -16.55 -23.78 -10.16
CA VAL A 260 -17.35 -25.00 -9.98
C VAL A 260 -16.45 -26.22 -9.77
N ARG A 261 -15.35 -26.34 -10.54
CA ARG A 261 -14.38 -27.42 -10.35
C ARG A 261 -13.71 -27.36 -8.98
N ARG A 262 -13.31 -26.16 -8.50
CA ARG A 262 -12.72 -25.98 -7.16
C ARG A 262 -13.69 -26.40 -6.06
N ILE A 263 -14.94 -25.93 -6.13
CA ILE A 263 -16.01 -26.30 -5.18
C ILE A 263 -16.21 -27.82 -5.15
N GLN A 264 -16.41 -28.43 -6.31
CA GLN A 264 -16.67 -29.87 -6.42
C GLN A 264 -15.48 -30.72 -5.95
N TYR A 265 -14.26 -30.32 -6.32
CA TYR A 265 -13.04 -30.98 -5.86
C TYR A 265 -12.94 -30.94 -4.34
N TYR A 266 -13.15 -29.77 -3.74
CA TYR A 266 -13.02 -29.58 -2.31
C TYR A 266 -14.08 -30.35 -1.52
N CYS A 267 -15.35 -30.21 -1.87
CA CYS A 267 -16.43 -30.95 -1.23
C CYS A 267 -16.25 -32.47 -1.34
N ARG A 268 -15.78 -32.97 -2.48
CA ARG A 268 -15.49 -34.40 -2.66
C ARG A 268 -14.32 -34.86 -1.79
N LYS A 269 -13.24 -34.08 -1.72
CA LYS A 269 -12.02 -34.43 -1.00
C LYS A 269 -12.22 -34.38 0.51
N GLN A 270 -12.84 -33.31 1.00
CA GLN A 270 -12.93 -33.02 2.43
C GLN A 270 -14.18 -33.63 3.07
N PHE A 271 -15.33 -33.51 2.42
CA PHE A 271 -16.63 -33.91 2.99
C PHE A 271 -17.17 -35.22 2.42
N GLN A 272 -16.51 -35.79 1.40
CA GLN A 272 -16.99 -36.95 0.65
C GLN A 272 -18.38 -36.71 -0.01
N LEU A 273 -18.71 -35.44 -0.28
CA LEU A 273 -19.99 -35.03 -0.84
C LEU A 273 -19.87 -34.72 -2.33
N GLN A 274 -20.88 -35.12 -3.12
CA GLN A 274 -21.03 -34.73 -4.51
C GLN A 274 -22.01 -33.56 -4.61
N VAL A 275 -21.49 -32.39 -4.96
CA VAL A 275 -22.29 -31.15 -5.03
C VAL A 275 -22.49 -30.70 -6.48
N ASN A 276 -23.67 -30.16 -6.77
CA ASN A 276 -23.89 -29.42 -8.01
C ASN A 276 -23.33 -28.00 -7.85
N GLY A 277 -22.06 -27.81 -8.21
CA GLY A 277 -21.36 -26.54 -7.99
C GLY A 277 -21.99 -25.34 -8.70
N LYS A 278 -22.66 -25.54 -9.85
CA LYS A 278 -23.37 -24.45 -10.55
C LYS A 278 -24.59 -23.98 -9.77
N ARG A 279 -25.39 -24.91 -9.24
CA ARG A 279 -26.55 -24.58 -8.41
C ARG A 279 -26.11 -23.97 -7.08
N TRP A 280 -25.08 -24.53 -6.45
CA TRP A 280 -24.48 -24.00 -5.22
C TRP A 280 -24.07 -22.54 -5.39
N LEU A 281 -23.38 -22.23 -6.50
CA LEU A 281 -22.88 -20.89 -6.76
C LEU A 281 -24.00 -19.86 -6.95
N ARG A 282 -25.04 -20.20 -7.71
CA ARG A 282 -26.22 -19.34 -7.88
C ARG A 282 -26.93 -19.08 -6.55
N GLN A 283 -27.01 -20.11 -5.70
CA GLN A 283 -27.62 -19.97 -4.40
C GLN A 283 -26.77 -19.12 -3.45
N MET A 284 -25.45 -19.36 -3.40
CA MET A 284 -24.50 -18.56 -2.62
C MET A 284 -24.57 -17.07 -2.99
N GLU A 285 -24.66 -16.78 -4.28
CA GLU A 285 -24.84 -15.41 -4.79
C GLU A 285 -26.16 -14.79 -4.34
N ALA A 286 -27.28 -15.50 -4.50
CA ALA A 286 -28.62 -14.99 -4.16
C ALA A 286 -28.80 -14.76 -2.65
N ASP A 287 -28.26 -15.67 -1.83
CA ASP A 287 -28.57 -15.75 -0.41
C ASP A 287 -27.55 -15.00 0.47
N THR A 288 -26.27 -14.93 0.08
CA THR A 288 -25.21 -14.30 0.89
C THR A 288 -24.57 -13.08 0.24
N GLY A 289 -24.55 -13.04 -1.10
CA GLY A 289 -23.80 -12.06 -1.86
C GLY A 289 -22.28 -12.08 -1.63
N ILE A 290 -21.69 -13.12 -1.01
CA ILE A 290 -20.23 -13.21 -0.77
C ILE A 290 -19.47 -13.45 -2.08
N LEU A 291 -19.98 -14.34 -2.92
CA LEU A 291 -19.51 -14.57 -4.28
C LEU A 291 -20.58 -14.05 -5.22
N ILE A 292 -20.19 -13.16 -6.13
CA ILE A 292 -21.11 -12.55 -7.09
C ILE A 292 -20.60 -12.72 -8.51
N GLU A 293 -21.55 -12.91 -9.43
CA GLU A 293 -21.27 -12.88 -10.85
C GLU A 293 -20.93 -11.43 -11.23
N ARG A 294 -19.66 -11.23 -11.61
CA ARG A 294 -19.21 -9.93 -12.11
C ARG A 294 -19.66 -9.76 -13.54
N ILE A 295 -19.56 -10.84 -14.31
CA ILE A 295 -19.82 -10.95 -15.75
C ILE A 295 -20.41 -12.33 -16.02
N ASP A 296 -21.20 -12.50 -17.08
CA ASP A 296 -21.70 -13.80 -17.56
C ASP A 296 -20.62 -14.90 -17.50
N GLY A 297 -20.79 -15.82 -16.56
CA GLY A 297 -19.89 -16.95 -16.32
C GLY A 297 -18.57 -16.61 -15.63
N VAL A 298 -18.40 -15.44 -15.00
CA VAL A 298 -17.21 -15.06 -14.22
C VAL A 298 -17.59 -14.43 -12.88
N TYR A 299 -16.99 -14.99 -11.83
CA TYR A 299 -17.32 -14.71 -10.44
C TYR A 299 -16.15 -14.10 -9.71
N ALA A 300 -16.45 -13.35 -8.66
CA ALA A 300 -15.46 -12.84 -7.71
C ALA A 300 -16.07 -12.73 -6.32
N PHE A 301 -15.21 -12.56 -5.31
CA PHE A 301 -15.69 -12.09 -4.02
C PHE A 301 -16.32 -10.70 -4.17
N ALA A 302 -17.39 -10.46 -3.41
CA ALA A 302 -18.12 -9.19 -3.38
C ALA A 302 -17.20 -8.02 -3.02
N HIS A 303 -16.24 -8.30 -2.14
CA HIS A 303 -15.19 -7.38 -1.75
C HIS A 303 -13.84 -8.05 -1.59
N LEU A 304 -12.78 -7.29 -1.86
CA LEU A 304 -11.40 -7.71 -1.62
C LEU A 304 -11.17 -8.05 -0.15
N THR A 305 -11.73 -7.28 0.79
CA THR A 305 -11.60 -7.57 2.23
C THR A 305 -12.16 -8.94 2.63
N LEU A 306 -13.28 -9.37 2.03
CA LEU A 306 -13.80 -10.72 2.29
C LEU A 306 -12.87 -11.77 1.69
N HIS A 307 -12.36 -11.53 0.48
CA HIS A 307 -11.37 -12.39 -0.17
C HIS A 307 -10.12 -12.56 0.70
N GLU A 308 -9.55 -11.46 1.18
CA GLU A 308 -8.36 -11.42 2.06
C GLU A 308 -8.63 -12.10 3.40
N TYR A 309 -9.80 -11.87 3.99
CA TYR A 309 -10.22 -12.53 5.23
C TYR A 309 -10.31 -14.05 5.08
N PHE A 310 -11.03 -14.55 4.07
CA PHE A 310 -11.18 -16.00 3.86
C PHE A 310 -9.82 -16.66 3.55
N ALA A 311 -8.93 -15.98 2.81
CA ALA A 311 -7.59 -16.47 2.55
C ALA A 311 -6.75 -16.54 3.83
N ALA A 312 -6.72 -15.46 4.63
CA ALA A 312 -5.97 -15.42 5.89
C ALA A 312 -6.48 -16.46 6.90
N TRP A 313 -7.81 -16.62 7.01
CA TRP A 313 -8.41 -17.65 7.84
C TRP A 313 -8.01 -19.07 7.39
N TRP A 314 -8.05 -19.34 6.08
CA TRP A 314 -7.64 -20.64 5.53
C TRP A 314 -6.20 -20.97 5.89
N ILE A 315 -5.29 -20.01 5.73
CA ILE A 315 -3.86 -20.19 6.02
C ILE A 315 -3.65 -20.58 7.48
N ILE A 316 -4.37 -19.96 8.42
CA ILE A 316 -4.23 -20.27 9.85
C ILE A 316 -4.78 -21.65 10.20
N GLU A 317 -5.92 -22.02 9.62
CA GLU A 317 -6.63 -23.23 10.03
C GLU A 317 -6.13 -24.48 9.30
N LYS A 318 -5.63 -24.35 8.06
CA LYS A 318 -5.41 -25.48 7.14
C LYS A 318 -4.01 -25.58 6.57
N GLU A 319 -3.23 -24.50 6.63
CA GLU A 319 -1.88 -24.46 6.08
C GLU A 319 -0.87 -24.13 7.18
N SER A 320 0.40 -24.18 6.81
CA SER A 320 1.47 -23.64 7.63
C SER A 320 1.93 -22.30 7.05
N TRP A 321 2.41 -21.41 7.92
CA TRP A 321 2.83 -20.06 7.54
C TRP A 321 3.95 -20.06 6.47
N GLU A 322 4.76 -21.12 6.38
CA GLU A 322 5.85 -21.27 5.40
C GLU A 322 5.33 -21.11 3.97
N VAL A 323 4.06 -21.45 3.72
CA VAL A 323 3.46 -21.35 2.39
C VAL A 323 3.30 -19.90 1.95
N VAL A 324 3.14 -18.96 2.89
CA VAL A 324 3.04 -17.53 2.57
C VAL A 324 4.37 -16.79 2.55
N GLN A 325 5.46 -17.41 3.04
CA GLN A 325 6.79 -16.81 3.10
C GLN A 325 7.25 -16.14 1.80
N PRO A 326 7.07 -16.74 0.60
CA PRO A 326 7.51 -16.12 -0.67
C PRO A 326 6.78 -14.81 -1.02
N TYR A 327 5.67 -14.51 -0.35
CA TYR A 327 4.80 -13.38 -0.66
C TYR A 327 4.98 -12.18 0.28
N ILE A 328 5.87 -12.25 1.28
CA ILE A 328 6.09 -11.19 2.29
C ILE A 328 6.38 -9.79 1.72
N SER A 329 7.02 -9.72 0.55
CA SER A 329 7.36 -8.45 -0.12
C SER A 329 6.35 -8.04 -1.19
N GLN A 330 5.27 -8.81 -1.37
CA GLN A 330 4.27 -8.57 -2.40
C GLN A 330 3.13 -7.73 -1.84
N SER A 331 2.93 -6.53 -2.39
CA SER A 331 1.96 -5.55 -1.87
C SER A 331 0.53 -6.07 -1.81
N HIS A 332 0.12 -6.95 -2.74
CA HIS A 332 -1.23 -7.52 -2.77
C HIS A 332 -1.47 -8.60 -1.69
N TRP A 333 -0.43 -9.09 -1.02
CA TRP A 333 -0.54 -9.99 0.14
C TRP A 333 -0.49 -9.24 1.47
N ARG A 334 -0.22 -7.93 1.45
CA ARG A 334 0.00 -7.14 2.66
C ARG A 334 -1.15 -7.29 3.67
N GLU A 335 -2.40 -7.16 3.24
CA GLU A 335 -3.55 -7.25 4.15
C GLU A 335 -3.71 -8.67 4.71
N ILE A 336 -3.38 -9.72 3.94
CA ILE A 336 -3.37 -11.10 4.44
C ILE A 336 -2.40 -11.22 5.61
N PHE A 337 -1.17 -10.71 5.50
CA PHE A 337 -0.21 -10.74 6.61
C PHE A 337 -0.68 -9.98 7.86
N LEU A 338 -1.35 -8.84 7.69
CA LEU A 338 -1.93 -8.09 8.81
C LEU A 338 -3.06 -8.89 9.48
N LEU A 339 -3.91 -9.54 8.69
CA LEU A 339 -4.95 -10.41 9.20
C LEU A 339 -4.39 -11.65 9.88
N LEU A 340 -3.30 -12.23 9.36
CA LEU A 340 -2.59 -13.33 10.01
C LEU A 340 -2.06 -12.91 11.39
N ALA A 341 -1.50 -11.70 11.51
CA ALA A 341 -1.01 -11.18 12.79
C ALA A 341 -2.14 -11.00 13.83
N GLU A 342 -3.34 -10.61 13.39
CA GLU A 342 -4.52 -10.46 14.26
C GLU A 342 -5.18 -11.79 14.61
N LEU A 343 -5.13 -12.78 13.71
CA LEU A 343 -5.83 -14.06 13.85
C LEU A 343 -4.96 -15.19 14.45
N ALA A 344 -3.63 -15.06 14.41
CA ALA A 344 -2.70 -16.09 14.87
C ALA A 344 -2.92 -16.43 16.35
N SER A 345 -3.06 -17.72 16.65
CA SER A 345 -3.16 -18.23 18.02
C SER A 345 -1.86 -18.05 18.81
N ASP A 346 -0.71 -18.14 18.14
CA ASP A 346 0.63 -17.83 18.67
C ASP A 346 1.29 -16.73 17.82
N ALA A 347 0.91 -15.48 18.12
CA ALA A 347 1.44 -14.31 17.42
C ALA A 347 2.98 -14.14 17.59
N PRO A 348 3.59 -14.38 18.77
CA PRO A 348 5.05 -14.40 18.91
C PRO A 348 5.76 -15.38 17.98
N LEU A 349 5.23 -16.60 17.82
CA LEU A 349 5.79 -17.58 16.89
C LEU A 349 5.69 -17.08 15.44
N PHE A 350 4.51 -16.63 15.01
CA PHE A 350 4.30 -16.07 13.67
C PHE A 350 5.29 -14.93 13.35
N LEU A 351 5.47 -13.99 14.28
CA LEU A 351 6.43 -12.89 14.11
C LEU A 351 7.87 -13.40 14.07
N THR A 352 8.27 -14.35 14.92
CA THR A 352 9.62 -14.91 14.88
C THR A 352 9.95 -15.50 13.51
N LEU A 353 9.00 -16.24 12.95
CA LEU A 353 9.11 -16.86 11.63
C LEU A 353 9.14 -15.85 10.49
N LEU A 354 8.32 -14.79 10.60
CA LEU A 354 8.35 -13.66 9.66
C LEU A 354 9.72 -12.96 9.67
N LEU A 355 10.34 -12.85 10.84
CA LEU A 355 11.67 -12.27 11.01
C LEU A 355 12.77 -13.16 10.44
N GLU A 356 12.69 -14.48 10.61
CA GLU A 356 13.58 -15.45 9.99
C GLU A 356 13.48 -15.40 8.46
N ALA A 357 12.26 -15.38 7.93
CA ALA A 357 12.02 -15.24 6.50
C ALA A 357 12.68 -13.99 5.90
N MET A 358 12.58 -12.85 6.59
CA MET A 358 13.25 -11.62 6.16
C MET A 358 14.77 -11.74 6.17
N LYS A 359 15.36 -12.42 7.16
CA LYS A 359 16.80 -12.67 7.19
C LYS A 359 17.23 -13.52 6.01
N GLU A 360 16.49 -14.59 5.72
CA GLU A 360 16.77 -15.48 4.59
C GLU A 360 16.78 -14.77 3.23
N MET A 361 15.95 -13.74 3.05
CA MET A 361 15.93 -12.93 1.82
C MET A 361 17.30 -12.34 1.46
N ILE A 362 18.12 -12.03 2.46
CA ILE A 362 19.39 -11.31 2.28
C ILE A 362 20.63 -12.14 2.63
N THR A 363 20.47 -13.33 3.24
CA THR A 363 21.60 -14.22 3.62
C THR A 363 22.52 -14.58 2.45
N GLY A 364 21.96 -14.70 1.23
CA GLY A 364 22.74 -14.98 0.02
C GLY A 364 23.55 -13.79 -0.51
N ASP A 365 23.23 -12.55 -0.12
CA ASP A 365 23.89 -11.35 -0.61
C ASP A 365 24.88 -10.80 0.43
N ARG A 366 26.18 -11.06 0.18
CA ARG A 366 27.28 -10.58 1.03
C ARG A 366 27.31 -9.05 1.15
N PHE A 367 26.88 -8.35 0.10
CA PHE A 367 26.97 -6.90 0.04
C PHE A 367 25.89 -6.25 0.93
N LEU A 368 24.64 -6.68 0.83
CA LEU A 368 23.56 -6.25 1.73
C LEU A 368 23.84 -6.65 3.19
N THR A 369 24.35 -7.86 3.41
CA THR A 369 24.78 -8.30 4.74
C THR A 369 25.82 -7.37 5.35
N ASN A 370 26.79 -6.89 4.56
CA ASN A 370 27.80 -5.94 5.02
C ASN A 370 27.21 -4.56 5.34
N ILE A 371 26.22 -4.09 4.56
CA ILE A 371 25.51 -2.84 4.86
C ILE A 371 24.82 -2.94 6.23
N LEU A 372 24.10 -4.03 6.50
CA LEU A 372 23.43 -4.21 7.80
C LEU A 372 24.43 -4.36 8.96
N LYS A 373 25.54 -5.08 8.76
CA LYS A 373 26.63 -5.14 9.75
C LYS A 373 27.21 -3.77 10.05
N TRP A 374 27.36 -2.93 9.03
CA TRP A 374 27.83 -1.56 9.20
C TRP A 374 26.81 -0.72 9.99
N ALA A 375 25.52 -0.78 9.63
CA ALA A 375 24.46 -0.07 10.35
C ALA A 375 24.34 -0.51 11.82
N ASP A 376 24.44 -1.81 12.11
CA ASP A 376 24.43 -2.36 13.46
C ASP A 376 25.69 -1.98 14.27
N LYS A 377 26.88 -2.01 13.65
CA LYS A 377 28.11 -1.52 14.30
C LYS A 377 27.99 -0.05 14.69
N ARG A 378 27.29 0.76 13.88
CA ARG A 378 27.04 2.18 14.14
C ARG A 378 26.00 2.41 15.24
N SER A 379 24.87 1.70 15.19
CA SER A 379 23.85 1.79 16.24
C SER A 379 24.43 1.45 17.62
N ARG A 380 25.28 0.41 17.73
CA ARG A 380 25.95 0.02 18.98
C ARG A 380 26.84 1.11 19.58
N ARG A 381 27.44 1.99 18.77
CA ARG A 381 28.25 3.12 19.28
C ARG A 381 27.39 4.13 20.02
N VAL A 382 26.19 4.41 19.50
CA VAL A 382 25.21 5.28 20.16
C VAL A 382 24.68 4.62 21.42
N LEU A 383 24.34 3.32 21.35
CA LEU A 383 23.84 2.55 22.48
C LEU A 383 24.84 2.41 23.62
N ALA A 384 26.14 2.40 23.32
CA ALA A 384 27.21 2.37 24.32
C ALA A 384 27.26 3.64 25.19
N SER A 385 26.78 4.78 24.67
CA SER A 385 26.71 6.04 25.40
C SER A 385 25.30 6.42 25.87
N SER A 386 24.25 5.85 25.27
CA SER A 386 22.85 6.13 25.60
C SER A 386 21.91 4.99 25.19
N GLN A 387 21.21 4.40 26.16
CA GLN A 387 20.17 3.38 25.91
C GLN A 387 18.78 3.98 25.62
N LYS A 388 18.70 5.30 25.36
CA LYS A 388 17.41 5.98 25.14
C LYS A 388 16.74 5.62 23.81
N HIS A 389 17.51 5.14 22.83
CA HIS A 389 17.03 4.91 21.47
C HIS A 389 16.80 3.42 21.21
N PRO A 390 15.71 3.04 20.51
CA PRO A 390 15.53 1.68 20.02
C PRO A 390 16.67 1.26 19.07
N PRO A 391 17.37 0.14 19.31
CA PRO A 391 18.40 -0.40 18.42
C PRO A 391 17.97 -0.52 16.96
N SER A 392 16.73 -0.95 16.70
CA SER A 392 16.16 -1.10 15.36
C SER A 392 15.99 0.24 14.65
N ALA A 393 15.47 1.26 15.34
CA ALA A 393 15.33 2.62 14.81
C ALA A 393 16.70 3.24 14.48
N LEU A 394 17.72 3.02 15.32
CA LEU A 394 19.09 3.45 15.02
C LEU A 394 19.68 2.75 13.79
N ARG A 395 19.44 1.44 13.62
CA ARG A 395 19.88 0.72 12.41
C ARG A 395 19.21 1.27 11.16
N ALA A 396 17.91 1.53 11.22
CA ALA A 396 17.17 2.15 10.11
C ALA A 396 17.70 3.55 9.78
N PHE A 397 17.98 4.36 10.81
CA PHE A 397 18.61 5.67 10.65
C PHE A 397 19.96 5.56 9.93
N TYR A 398 20.86 4.70 10.41
CA TYR A 398 22.17 4.55 9.79
C TYR A 398 22.09 3.99 8.37
N LEU A 399 21.19 3.05 8.11
CA LEU A 399 20.92 2.56 6.76
C LEU A 399 20.50 3.70 5.82
N CYS A 400 19.55 4.53 6.24
CA CYS A 400 19.11 5.73 5.50
C CYS A 400 20.29 6.70 5.29
N LEU A 401 21.07 7.02 6.33
CA LEU A 401 22.24 7.90 6.23
C LEU A 401 23.28 7.37 5.23
N GLY A 402 23.53 6.06 5.22
CA GLY A 402 24.45 5.41 4.28
C GLY A 402 23.94 5.43 2.83
N LEU A 403 22.62 5.25 2.63
CA LEU A 403 21.98 5.36 1.33
C LEU A 403 22.06 6.80 0.80
N THR A 404 21.74 7.80 1.61
CA THR A 404 21.79 9.23 1.24
C THR A 404 23.21 9.66 0.82
N LEU A 405 24.24 9.19 1.52
CA LEU A 405 25.62 9.47 1.14
C LEU A 405 25.99 8.87 -0.23
N ASN A 406 25.59 7.62 -0.48
CA ASN A 406 25.88 6.98 -1.77
C ASN A 406 25.03 7.58 -2.90
N LEU A 407 23.77 7.92 -2.64
CA LEU A 407 22.89 8.67 -3.54
C LEU A 407 23.58 9.93 -4.08
N GLY A 408 24.12 10.76 -3.19
CA GLY A 408 24.83 11.96 -3.60
C GLY A 408 26.08 11.67 -4.45
N ILE A 409 26.86 10.65 -4.09
CA ILE A 409 28.09 10.28 -4.80
C ILE A 409 27.81 9.65 -6.16
N ASP A 410 26.81 8.76 -6.23
CA ASP A 410 26.44 8.06 -7.44
C ASP A 410 25.63 8.96 -8.37
N PHE A 411 24.83 9.89 -7.87
CA PHE A 411 24.21 10.91 -8.72
C PHE A 411 25.25 11.76 -9.46
N ILE A 412 26.34 12.14 -8.78
CA ILE A 412 27.49 12.84 -9.40
C ILE A 412 28.15 11.98 -10.51
N ARG A 413 28.08 10.64 -10.42
CA ARG A 413 28.76 9.72 -11.36
C ARG A 413 27.85 9.18 -12.46
N HIS A 414 26.59 8.89 -12.13
CA HIS A 414 25.60 8.11 -12.87
C HIS A 414 24.17 8.57 -12.53
N PRO A 415 23.67 9.66 -13.15
CA PRO A 415 22.36 10.24 -12.84
C PRO A 415 21.14 9.31 -13.03
N ALA A 416 21.29 8.23 -13.81
CA ALA A 416 20.20 7.34 -14.18
C ALA A 416 19.65 6.47 -13.02
N HIS A 417 20.39 6.28 -11.92
CA HIS A 417 19.98 5.43 -10.79
C HIS A 417 19.31 6.21 -9.63
N SER A 418 19.09 7.52 -9.77
CA SER A 418 18.65 8.36 -8.65
C SER A 418 17.26 8.02 -8.12
N SER A 419 16.30 7.70 -9.01
CA SER A 419 14.90 7.48 -8.63
C SER A 419 14.69 6.24 -7.74
N ASP A 420 15.39 5.15 -8.03
CA ASP A 420 15.24 3.90 -7.27
C ASP A 420 15.87 4.01 -5.88
N LEU A 421 17.03 4.66 -5.81
CA LEU A 421 17.70 4.94 -4.55
C LEU A 421 16.90 5.91 -3.68
N ASP A 422 16.28 6.94 -4.25
CA ASP A 422 15.41 7.88 -3.53
C ASP A 422 14.22 7.14 -2.90
N ARG A 423 13.60 6.22 -3.65
CA ARG A 423 12.53 5.36 -3.15
C ARG A 423 12.99 4.48 -1.99
N ILE A 424 14.18 3.88 -2.07
CA ILE A 424 14.73 3.01 -1.01
C ILE A 424 15.07 3.82 0.23
N SER A 425 15.64 5.02 0.07
CA SER A 425 15.93 5.91 1.19
C SER A 425 14.65 6.32 1.92
N PHE A 426 13.58 6.64 1.18
CA PHE A 426 12.27 6.91 1.74
C PHE A 426 11.69 5.72 2.52
N LEU A 427 11.85 4.48 2.02
CA LEU A 427 11.44 3.28 2.75
C LEU A 427 12.20 3.11 4.07
N ALA A 428 13.53 3.31 4.05
CA ALA A 428 14.38 3.20 5.24
C ALA A 428 14.04 4.29 6.28
N GLU A 429 13.77 5.52 5.83
CA GLU A 429 13.30 6.62 6.69
C GLU A 429 11.95 6.29 7.31
N THR A 430 10.98 5.86 6.50
CA THR A 430 9.64 5.49 6.97
C THR A 430 9.74 4.40 8.04
N LEU A 431 10.58 3.38 7.81
CA LEU A 431 10.79 2.30 8.77
C LEU A 431 11.39 2.85 10.08
N GLY A 432 12.40 3.70 10.00
CA GLY A 432 13.04 4.31 11.17
C GLY A 432 12.11 5.22 11.96
N LEU A 433 11.26 6.00 11.27
CA LEU A 433 10.24 6.83 11.90
C LEU A 433 9.17 6.00 12.60
N THR A 434 8.71 4.90 11.99
CA THR A 434 7.71 3.99 12.59
C THR A 434 8.27 3.31 13.84
N LEU A 435 9.52 2.83 13.79
CA LEU A 435 10.22 2.25 14.95
C LEU A 435 10.54 3.29 16.03
N GLY A 436 10.62 4.57 15.67
CA GLY A 436 10.94 5.68 16.56
C GLY A 436 9.75 6.32 17.27
N GLN A 437 8.51 5.84 17.08
CA GLN A 437 7.28 6.49 17.61
C GLN A 437 7.13 6.46 19.15
N HIS A 438 8.06 5.86 19.89
CA HIS A 438 8.21 6.02 21.34
C HIS A 438 9.27 7.08 21.67
N PRO A 439 9.08 7.94 22.69
CA PRO A 439 9.47 9.35 22.65
C PRO A 439 11.00 9.54 22.70
N THR A 440 11.61 9.58 21.53
CA THR A 440 12.95 10.14 21.32
C THR A 440 12.85 11.32 20.36
N PRO A 441 12.41 12.51 20.85
CA PRO A 441 12.25 13.71 20.03
C PRO A 441 13.54 14.08 19.26
N ASP A 442 14.70 13.71 19.81
CA ASP A 442 16.00 13.86 19.19
C ASP A 442 16.21 12.93 18.00
N LEU A 443 15.76 11.67 18.04
CA LEU A 443 15.83 10.77 16.89
C LEU A 443 14.86 11.19 15.77
N TYR A 444 13.65 11.63 16.14
CA TYR A 444 12.71 12.22 15.19
C TYR A 444 13.28 13.47 14.51
N LEU A 445 13.87 14.38 15.30
CA LEU A 445 14.58 15.54 14.79
C LEU A 445 15.75 15.12 13.89
N THR A 446 16.46 14.04 14.22
CA THR A 446 17.54 13.51 13.39
C THR A 446 17.03 13.06 12.02
N PHE A 447 15.92 12.31 11.94
CA PHE A 447 15.31 11.97 10.65
C PHE A 447 14.86 13.21 9.87
N ARG A 448 14.27 14.21 10.55
CA ARG A 448 13.91 15.48 9.90
C ARG A 448 15.12 16.29 9.42
N LEU A 449 16.22 16.29 10.16
CA LEU A 449 17.46 16.98 9.79
C LEU A 449 18.22 16.24 8.69
N ASN A 450 18.08 14.91 8.61
CA ASN A 450 18.52 14.14 7.46
C ASN A 450 17.65 14.42 6.22
N ARG A 451 16.39 14.86 6.42
CA ARG A 451 15.40 15.14 5.37
C ARG A 451 15.49 16.54 4.76
N ALA A 452 16.03 17.54 5.46
CA ALA A 452 16.21 18.89 4.94
C ALA A 452 17.50 18.96 4.11
N ASP A 453 17.54 18.92 2.77
CA ASP A 453 16.53 18.74 1.73
C ASP A 453 16.96 17.55 0.84
N TYR A 454 16.05 16.62 0.52
CA TYR A 454 16.24 15.57 -0.52
C TYR A 454 16.43 16.13 -1.95
N HIS A 455 16.78 17.41 -2.08
CA HIS A 455 17.19 18.03 -3.32
C HIS A 455 18.64 17.74 -3.70
N LEU A 456 19.40 16.93 -2.94
CA LEU A 456 20.73 16.50 -3.36
C LEU A 456 20.73 15.78 -4.73
N SER A 457 19.61 15.17 -5.13
CA SER A 457 19.42 14.54 -6.46
C SER A 457 18.86 15.48 -7.55
N HIS A 458 18.39 16.69 -7.21
CA HIS A 458 17.78 17.62 -8.18
C HIS A 458 18.35 19.05 -8.18
N ARG A 459 19.13 19.41 -7.16
CA ARG A 459 19.83 20.68 -6.96
C ARG A 459 21.26 20.41 -6.46
N LEU A 460 22.05 19.74 -7.29
CA LEU A 460 23.50 19.56 -7.08
C LEU A 460 24.21 20.91 -7.20
N SER A 461 24.09 21.78 -6.22
CA SER A 461 25.00 22.92 -6.12
C SER A 461 25.76 22.84 -4.81
N LEU A 462 27.05 23.19 -4.85
CA LEU A 462 27.84 23.39 -3.64
C LEU A 462 27.17 24.37 -2.66
N ASP A 463 26.47 25.37 -3.19
CA ASP A 463 25.75 26.40 -2.43
C ASP A 463 24.64 25.80 -1.55
N ASP A 464 23.76 24.99 -2.16
CA ASP A 464 22.65 24.33 -1.47
C ASP A 464 23.17 23.34 -0.41
N ALA A 465 24.16 22.54 -0.78
CA ALA A 465 24.76 21.55 0.12
C ALA A 465 25.40 22.19 1.37
N LEU A 466 26.07 23.33 1.18
CA LEU A 466 26.65 24.10 2.29
C LEU A 466 25.59 24.83 3.11
N GLU A 467 24.50 25.28 2.49
CA GLU A 467 23.37 25.85 3.21
C GLU A 467 22.72 24.84 4.15
N ASP A 468 22.46 23.62 3.67
CA ASP A 468 21.85 22.57 4.46
C ASP A 468 22.77 22.08 5.57
N ALA A 469 24.06 21.89 5.26
CA ALA A 469 25.06 21.60 6.27
C ALA A 469 25.14 22.71 7.34
N TYR A 470 24.96 23.99 6.96
CA TYR A 470 24.92 25.10 7.90
C TYR A 470 23.64 25.11 8.76
N LYS A 471 22.46 24.92 8.17
CA LYS A 471 21.18 24.78 8.90
C LYS A 471 21.25 23.64 9.92
N LEU A 472 21.92 22.54 9.57
CA LEU A 472 22.13 21.42 10.47
C LEU A 472 22.91 21.84 11.73
N THR A 473 23.96 22.66 11.61
CA THR A 473 24.76 23.12 12.77
C THR A 473 23.95 23.87 13.81
N GLN A 474 22.86 24.53 13.41
CA GLN A 474 21.99 25.28 14.30
C GLN A 474 21.18 24.37 15.24
N ASN A 475 20.89 23.14 14.81
CA ASN A 475 20.05 22.18 15.54
C ASN A 475 20.85 21.02 16.14
N ILE A 476 22.15 20.92 15.86
CA ILE A 476 23.00 19.78 16.21
C ILE A 476 23.12 19.53 17.72
N ASN A 477 22.91 20.57 18.54
CA ASN A 477 23.03 20.48 20.00
C ASN A 477 21.85 19.73 20.65
N TYR A 478 20.74 19.54 19.91
CA TYR A 478 19.55 18.85 20.39
C TYR A 478 19.55 17.35 20.10
N ILE A 479 20.57 16.85 19.38
CA ILE A 479 20.69 15.44 19.01
C ILE A 479 21.91 14.79 19.70
N HIS A 480 21.89 13.46 19.80
CA HIS A 480 22.94 12.70 20.46
C HIS A 480 24.33 12.97 19.82
N PRO A 481 25.41 13.20 20.59
CA PRO A 481 26.71 13.64 20.05
C PRO A 481 27.33 12.74 18.98
N VAL A 482 27.15 11.42 19.10
CA VAL A 482 27.64 10.45 18.10
C VAL A 482 26.83 10.53 16.80
N ILE A 483 25.51 10.75 16.91
CA ILE A 483 24.63 10.90 15.76
C ILE A 483 24.93 12.23 15.05
N ALA A 484 25.07 13.31 15.81
CA ALA A 484 25.50 14.62 15.34
C ALA A 484 26.81 14.55 14.54
N LEU A 485 27.81 13.89 15.11
CA LEU A 485 29.10 13.70 14.48
C LEU A 485 28.96 12.94 13.15
N ASP A 486 28.27 11.81 13.16
CA ASP A 486 28.12 10.97 11.96
C ASP A 486 27.32 11.69 10.86
N LEU A 487 26.31 12.47 11.21
CA LEU A 487 25.52 13.28 10.27
C LEU A 487 26.39 14.39 9.64
N LEU A 488 27.14 15.16 10.45
CA LEU A 488 28.05 16.18 9.95
C LEU A 488 29.16 15.60 9.07
N LEU A 489 29.71 14.44 9.43
CA LEU A 489 30.70 13.75 8.61
C LEU A 489 30.15 13.37 7.24
N THR A 490 28.89 12.89 7.17
CA THR A 490 28.22 12.60 5.90
C THR A 490 28.10 13.85 5.02
N TYR A 491 27.61 14.96 5.56
CA TYR A 491 27.50 16.23 4.83
C TYR A 491 28.86 16.76 4.37
N VAL A 492 29.87 16.76 5.24
CA VAL A 492 31.21 17.26 4.91
C VAL A 492 31.89 16.39 3.84
N VAL A 493 31.67 15.07 3.85
CA VAL A 493 32.14 14.18 2.77
C VAL A 493 31.42 14.50 1.47
N PHE A 494 30.11 14.70 1.50
CA PHE A 494 29.34 15.06 0.31
C PHE A 494 29.81 16.39 -0.29
N VAL A 495 29.98 17.44 0.53
CA VAL A 495 30.58 18.71 0.14
C VAL A 495 31.98 18.51 -0.44
N ALA A 496 32.82 17.66 0.17
CA ALA A 496 34.14 17.34 -0.37
C ALA A 496 34.08 16.68 -1.76
N TYR A 497 33.04 15.89 -2.06
CA TYR A 497 32.84 15.37 -3.42
C TYR A 497 32.42 16.47 -4.40
N LEU A 498 31.50 17.37 -4.03
CA LEU A 498 31.10 18.51 -4.86
C LEU A 498 32.28 19.46 -5.14
N LEU A 499 33.11 19.72 -4.13
CA LEU A 499 34.34 20.50 -4.30
C LEU A 499 35.29 19.90 -5.35
N ARG A 500 35.24 18.59 -5.61
CA ARG A 500 36.05 17.98 -6.69
C ARG A 500 35.50 18.23 -8.09
N VAL A 501 34.26 18.71 -8.19
CA VAL A 501 33.55 18.97 -9.44
C VAL A 501 33.42 20.48 -9.69
N GLU A 502 33.18 21.27 -8.64
CA GLU A 502 32.79 22.69 -8.71
C GLU A 502 33.80 23.67 -8.06
N ALA A 503 35.03 23.25 -7.74
CA ALA A 503 36.00 24.02 -6.92
C ALA A 503 36.41 25.41 -7.44
N ASN A 504 36.01 25.81 -8.65
CA ASN A 504 36.59 26.96 -9.33
C ASN A 504 36.18 28.31 -8.71
N GLU A 505 35.00 28.42 -8.06
CA GLU A 505 34.50 29.70 -7.52
C GLU A 505 33.68 29.52 -6.23
N ILE A 506 34.36 29.33 -5.08
CA ILE A 506 33.68 29.31 -3.77
C ILE A 506 33.43 30.74 -3.28
N SER A 507 32.16 31.10 -3.08
CA SER A 507 31.78 32.40 -2.51
C SER A 507 32.27 32.58 -1.07
N GLU A 508 32.44 33.83 -0.63
CA GLU A 508 32.82 34.14 0.76
C GLU A 508 31.77 33.63 1.78
N VAL A 509 30.49 33.65 1.39
CA VAL A 509 29.37 33.10 2.16
C VAL A 509 29.53 31.59 2.35
N ASN A 510 29.83 30.85 1.28
CA ASN A 510 30.05 29.41 1.33
C ASN A 510 31.26 29.02 2.16
N LEU A 511 32.35 29.79 2.06
CA LEU A 511 33.51 29.58 2.91
C LEU A 511 33.15 29.77 4.40
N SER A 512 32.36 30.79 4.73
CA SER A 512 31.89 31.02 6.11
C SER A 512 30.98 29.88 6.61
N ARG A 513 30.08 29.38 5.76
CA ARG A 513 29.24 28.21 6.04
C ARG A 513 30.10 26.98 6.31
N LEU A 514 31.03 26.66 5.39
CA LEU A 514 31.96 25.52 5.52
C LEU A 514 32.80 25.60 6.80
N ARG A 515 33.35 26.77 7.13
CA ARG A 515 34.12 26.98 8.37
C ARG A 515 33.28 26.75 9.61
N THR A 516 32.03 27.20 9.60
CA THR A 516 31.09 26.96 10.70
C THR A 516 30.84 25.46 10.87
N CYS A 517 30.48 24.78 9.78
CA CYS A 517 30.29 23.33 9.77
C CYS A 517 31.52 22.57 10.26
N TRP A 518 32.72 22.97 9.81
CA TRP A 518 33.99 22.37 10.21
C TRP A 518 34.28 22.54 11.70
N ASN A 519 34.10 23.76 12.23
CA ASN A 519 34.28 24.03 13.65
C ASN A 519 33.30 23.23 14.51
N THR A 520 32.02 23.18 14.11
CA THR A 520 31.00 22.36 14.77
C THR A 520 31.34 20.87 14.70
N LEU A 521 31.85 20.38 13.57
CA LEU A 521 32.31 18.99 13.42
C LEU A 521 33.43 18.65 14.43
N CYS A 522 34.44 19.51 14.56
CA CYS A 522 35.51 19.34 15.55
C CYS A 522 34.94 19.30 16.97
N GLN A 523 34.04 20.23 17.33
CA GLN A 523 33.39 20.25 18.65
C GLN A 523 32.55 18.99 18.92
N CYS A 524 31.83 18.48 17.91
CA CYS A 524 31.06 17.24 18.01
C CYS A 524 32.00 16.04 18.20
N SER A 525 33.16 16.02 17.55
CA SER A 525 34.16 14.94 17.71
C SER A 525 34.69 14.86 19.16
N ASP A 526 34.85 16.02 19.80
CA ASP A 526 35.25 16.13 21.21
C ASP A 526 34.14 15.60 22.13
N ARG A 527 32.90 16.04 21.90
CA ARG A 527 31.73 15.62 22.68
C ARG A 527 31.42 14.13 22.53
N ALA A 528 31.64 13.56 21.35
CA ALA A 528 31.51 12.13 21.08
C ALA A 528 32.66 11.30 21.68
N ARG A 529 33.71 11.95 22.23
CA ARG A 529 34.88 11.34 22.87
C ARG A 529 35.64 10.38 21.95
N ILE A 530 36.03 10.88 20.76
CA ILE A 530 36.76 10.10 19.75
C ILE A 530 38.11 10.77 19.45
N PRO A 531 39.14 10.55 20.30
CA PRO A 531 40.38 11.33 20.27
C PRO A 531 41.17 11.17 18.97
N GLN A 532 41.11 9.97 18.37
CA GLN A 532 41.86 9.65 17.15
C GLN A 532 41.29 10.38 15.93
N LEU A 533 39.96 10.51 15.84
CA LEU A 533 39.32 11.31 14.79
C LEU A 533 39.58 12.79 15.01
N GLN A 534 39.41 13.27 16.24
CA GLN A 534 39.68 14.66 16.60
C GLN A 534 41.11 15.06 16.19
N ALA A 535 42.12 14.26 16.57
CA ALA A 535 43.51 14.51 16.22
C ALA A 535 43.75 14.57 14.70
N ASN A 536 43.02 13.78 13.91
CA ASN A 536 43.12 13.80 12.46
C ASN A 536 42.39 15.00 11.85
N LEU A 537 41.18 15.34 12.33
CA LEU A 537 40.42 16.50 11.85
C LEU A 537 41.16 17.82 12.15
N SER A 538 41.75 17.95 13.34
CA SER A 538 42.51 19.15 13.73
C SER A 538 43.78 19.39 12.91
N ARG A 539 44.27 18.38 12.16
CA ARG A 539 45.42 18.53 11.24
C ARG A 539 45.02 19.08 9.88
N ILE A 540 43.75 18.97 9.50
CA ILE A 540 43.25 19.44 8.21
C ILE A 540 42.94 20.93 8.34
N THR A 541 43.53 21.74 7.46
CA THR A 541 43.30 23.18 7.41
C THR A 541 42.29 23.49 6.31
N VAL A 542 41.18 24.15 6.66
CA VAL A 542 40.21 24.64 5.67
C VAL A 542 40.87 25.73 4.82
N PRO A 543 40.89 25.63 3.48
CA PRO A 543 41.50 26.63 2.62
C PRO A 543 40.91 28.04 2.79
N VAL A 544 41.65 29.06 2.36
CA VAL A 544 41.21 30.47 2.38
C VAL A 544 40.39 30.81 1.13
N TRP A 545 39.67 31.94 1.14
CA TRP A 545 38.77 32.33 0.05
C TRP A 545 39.43 32.40 -1.33
N GLN A 546 40.72 32.75 -1.40
CA GLN A 546 41.52 32.82 -2.63
C GLN A 546 42.36 31.56 -2.89
N ALA A 547 42.01 30.43 -2.28
CA ALA A 547 42.73 29.19 -2.50
C ALA A 547 42.54 28.69 -3.94
N THR A 548 43.60 28.10 -4.49
CA THR A 548 43.60 27.49 -5.81
C THR A 548 42.76 26.22 -5.86
N GLU A 549 42.31 25.82 -7.04
CA GLU A 549 41.60 24.55 -7.27
C GLU A 549 42.36 23.34 -6.69
N ILE A 550 43.69 23.32 -6.84
CA ILE A 550 44.56 22.27 -6.29
C ILE A 550 44.44 22.17 -4.76
N GLN A 551 44.43 23.31 -4.06
CA GLN A 551 44.29 23.35 -2.61
C GLN A 551 42.91 22.84 -2.15
N TRP A 552 41.84 23.18 -2.88
CA TRP A 552 40.50 22.64 -2.62
C TRP A 552 40.41 21.14 -2.88
N LEU A 553 41.04 20.65 -3.95
CA LEU A 553 41.13 19.23 -4.26
C LEU A 553 41.93 18.44 -3.21
N GLU A 554 43.02 19.00 -2.70
CA GLU A 554 43.81 18.40 -1.63
C GLU A 554 43.03 18.33 -0.32
N PHE A 555 42.38 19.44 0.08
CA PHE A 555 41.47 19.47 1.22
C PHE A 555 40.39 18.40 1.10
N ALA A 556 39.68 18.35 -0.04
CA ALA A 556 38.64 17.36 -0.29
C ALA A 556 39.16 15.92 -0.18
N LYS A 557 40.33 15.62 -0.77
CA LYS A 557 40.96 14.29 -0.67
C LYS A 557 41.30 13.93 0.77
N GLU A 558 41.83 14.87 1.54
CA GLU A 558 42.24 14.62 2.92
C GLU A 558 41.04 14.42 3.85
N VAL A 559 39.97 15.19 3.66
CA VAL A 559 38.67 15.00 4.32
C VAL A 559 38.14 13.61 4.03
N ILE A 560 37.98 13.25 2.75
CA ILE A 560 37.45 11.94 2.35
C ILE A 560 38.30 10.80 2.92
N ARG A 561 39.63 10.93 2.91
CA ARG A 561 40.57 9.94 3.48
C ARG A 561 40.37 9.79 4.98
N THR A 562 40.32 10.89 5.72
CA THR A 562 40.18 10.90 7.18
C THR A 562 38.85 10.29 7.62
N VAL A 563 37.75 10.68 6.95
CA VAL A 563 36.42 10.16 7.28
C VAL A 563 36.28 8.68 6.91
N ARG A 564 36.88 8.24 5.80
CA ARG A 564 36.99 6.81 5.43
C ARG A 564 37.68 5.98 6.50
N THR A 565 38.83 6.44 6.99
CA THR A 565 39.61 5.73 8.01
C THR A 565 38.86 5.65 9.35
N TYR A 566 38.12 6.70 9.73
CA TYR A 566 37.35 6.70 10.97
C TYR A 566 36.13 5.78 10.93
N GLY A 567 35.49 5.67 9.78
CA GLY A 567 34.09 5.24 9.74
C GLY A 567 33.69 4.19 8.73
N GLU A 568 34.61 3.70 7.90
CA GLU A 568 34.27 3.00 6.65
C GLU A 568 33.23 3.80 5.82
N PHE A 569 33.19 5.12 5.98
CA PHE A 569 32.31 6.01 5.23
C PHE A 569 32.73 6.05 3.77
N GLY A 570 31.79 5.90 2.83
CA GLY A 570 32.11 5.85 1.41
C GLY A 570 32.69 4.52 0.95
N TYR A 571 32.28 3.42 1.59
CA TYR A 571 32.25 2.10 0.95
C TYR A 571 31.55 2.29 -0.40
N LYS A 572 32.16 1.84 -1.50
CA LYS A 572 31.50 1.92 -2.79
C LYS A 572 30.37 0.91 -2.75
N TRP A 573 29.14 1.37 -2.54
CA TRP A 573 28.03 0.46 -2.47
C TRP A 573 27.78 -0.05 -3.89
N ASP A 574 28.05 -1.32 -4.14
CA ASP A 574 27.81 -1.93 -5.44
C ASP A 574 26.31 -2.24 -5.54
N LEU A 575 25.53 -1.19 -5.82
CA LEU A 575 24.07 -1.22 -5.88
C LEU A 575 23.61 -1.45 -7.31
N SER A 576 23.82 -2.66 -7.81
CA SER A 576 23.16 -3.09 -9.04
C SER A 576 21.63 -2.99 -8.91
N ASP A 577 20.93 -2.86 -10.03
CA ASP A 577 19.46 -2.77 -10.05
C ASP A 577 18.79 -3.97 -9.34
N ASP A 578 19.38 -5.17 -9.45
CA ASP A 578 18.93 -6.37 -8.74
C ASP A 578 19.05 -6.22 -7.21
N ARG A 579 20.15 -5.64 -6.73
CA ARG A 579 20.38 -5.41 -5.28
C ARG A 579 19.51 -4.28 -4.75
N LEU A 580 19.28 -3.23 -5.54
CA LEU A 580 18.33 -2.17 -5.20
C LEU A 580 16.91 -2.75 -5.06
N THR A 581 16.51 -3.60 -6.00
CA THR A 581 15.22 -4.31 -5.95
C THR A 581 15.13 -5.21 -4.72
N LEU A 582 16.18 -5.97 -4.41
CA LEU A 582 16.22 -6.84 -3.23
C LEU A 582 16.14 -6.04 -1.92
N LEU A 583 16.89 -4.93 -1.81
CA LEU A 583 16.87 -4.06 -0.64
C LEU A 583 15.49 -3.39 -0.46
N ALA A 584 14.86 -2.95 -1.56
CA ALA A 584 13.50 -2.41 -1.53
C ALA A 584 12.49 -3.44 -0.99
N LYS A 585 12.54 -4.68 -1.49
CA LYS A 585 11.71 -5.78 -1.02
C LYS A 585 11.95 -6.09 0.46
N TYR A 586 13.21 -6.12 0.89
CA TYR A 586 13.59 -6.33 2.28
C TYR A 586 13.04 -5.23 3.20
N LEU A 587 13.17 -3.95 2.82
CA LEU A 587 12.63 -2.83 3.60
C LEU A 587 11.10 -2.84 3.66
N GLN A 588 10.42 -3.18 2.55
CA GLN A 588 8.97 -3.35 2.53
C GLN A 588 8.50 -4.47 3.46
N ALA A 589 9.21 -5.60 3.47
CA ALA A 589 8.93 -6.69 4.39
C ALA A 589 9.12 -6.25 5.86
N ASN A 590 10.17 -5.48 6.18
CA ASN A 590 10.37 -4.95 7.53
C ASN A 590 9.29 -3.94 7.94
N LEU A 591 8.78 -3.12 7.01
CA LEU A 591 7.65 -2.23 7.28
C LEU A 591 6.39 -3.03 7.62
N LEU A 592 6.05 -4.02 6.79
CA LEU A 592 4.93 -4.93 7.04
C LEU A 592 5.10 -5.66 8.38
N PHE A 593 6.31 -6.10 8.70
CA PHE A 593 6.62 -6.72 9.99
C PHE A 593 6.27 -5.82 11.18
N VAL A 594 6.64 -4.54 11.13
CA VAL A 594 6.34 -3.57 12.20
C VAL A 594 4.83 -3.36 12.32
N GLU A 595 4.12 -3.30 11.19
CA GLU A 595 2.65 -3.22 11.20
C GLU A 595 2.02 -4.47 11.83
N CYS A 596 2.47 -5.67 11.46
CA CYS A 596 2.05 -6.91 12.10
C CYS A 596 2.32 -6.91 13.61
N LEU A 597 3.51 -6.43 14.03
CA LEU A 597 3.89 -6.31 15.44
C LEU A 597 3.00 -5.33 16.22
N HIS A 598 2.47 -4.29 15.56
CA HIS A 598 1.53 -3.35 16.17
C HIS A 598 0.14 -3.96 16.40
N LEU A 599 -0.26 -4.92 15.57
CA LEU A 599 -1.56 -5.57 15.64
C LEU A 599 -1.55 -6.80 16.56
N ALA A 600 -0.44 -7.52 16.60
CA ALA A 600 -0.25 -8.71 17.41
C ALA A 600 -0.11 -8.38 18.91
N TYR A 601 -0.73 -9.20 19.76
CA TYR A 601 -0.42 -9.19 21.18
C TYR A 601 0.89 -9.95 21.43
N VAL A 602 1.94 -9.24 21.85
CA VAL A 602 3.27 -9.81 22.15
C VAL A 602 3.72 -9.38 23.55
N PRO A 603 4.00 -10.32 24.47
CA PRO A 603 4.43 -10.00 25.83
C PRO A 603 5.74 -9.19 25.91
N ASP A 604 6.73 -9.54 25.07
CA ASP A 604 8.02 -8.83 24.96
C ASP A 604 8.22 -8.29 23.54
N ARG A 605 7.38 -7.31 23.20
CA ARG A 605 7.43 -6.64 21.91
C ARG A 605 8.79 -6.00 21.63
N ALA A 606 9.42 -5.40 22.63
CA ALA A 606 10.70 -4.71 22.48
C ALA A 606 11.82 -5.67 22.08
N ALA A 607 11.86 -6.90 22.63
CA ALA A 607 12.87 -7.88 22.25
C ALA A 607 12.74 -8.31 20.77
N ILE A 608 11.52 -8.46 20.25
CA ILE A 608 11.28 -8.79 18.84
C ILE A 608 11.63 -7.59 17.95
N GLU A 609 11.15 -6.39 18.30
CA GLU A 609 11.40 -5.16 17.54
C GLU A 609 12.90 -4.87 17.43
N ASN A 610 13.67 -5.13 18.50
CA ASN A 610 15.11 -4.96 18.56
C ASN A 610 15.90 -5.95 17.69
N GLN A 611 15.25 -6.89 17.00
CA GLN A 611 15.90 -7.76 16.01
C GLN A 611 15.80 -7.26 14.58
N ILE A 612 14.93 -6.27 14.32
CA ILE A 612 14.71 -5.70 12.98
C ILE A 612 15.99 -5.08 12.42
N LEU A 613 16.33 -5.36 11.16
CA LEU A 613 17.58 -4.95 10.49
C LEU A 613 18.87 -5.50 11.11
N LEU A 614 18.81 -6.51 12.00
CA LEU A 614 20.03 -7.22 12.37
C LEU A 614 20.61 -7.93 11.15
N PRO A 615 21.94 -7.95 11.01
CA PRO A 615 22.56 -8.78 9.98
C PRO A 615 22.24 -10.26 10.22
N PRO A 616 22.04 -11.04 9.15
CA PRO A 616 21.76 -12.48 9.23
C PRO A 616 22.92 -13.26 9.85
#